data_AF-A0A6I5N5S1-F1
#
_entry.id   AF-A0A6I5N5S1-F1
#
_cell.length_a   1.000
_cell.length_b   1.000
_cell.length_c   1.000
_cell.angle_alpha   90.00
_cell.angle_beta   90.00
_cell.angle_gamma   90.00
#
_symmetry.space_group_name_H-M   'P 1'
#
loop_
_entity.id
_entity.type
_entity.pdbx_description
1 polymer ?
#
loop_
_entity_poly.entity_id
_entity_poly.type
_entity_poly.pdbx_seq_one_letter_code
_entity_poly.pdbx_strand_id
1 'polypeptide(L)'
;MEVFSNPVALSRMQFAMTAIFHMLWPVLTTGMAIFLVVMEGLWLKTRDPDYYRHARFWSKLYVLNFGIGVATGLPMAFQFGLNWAPFSEAVGDFFGTVLGFEATMAFMLEASFLGIMLFGWERVPPIIHYVATILVAFGANLSTFWILTANSWLQTPAGGEFIDGKFIVHDFFQAILNPFMMNSFLHMFFATLETSLFVIGGISAWYLINQRHTAFFARSLKVALAAIVVIAPLQIFLGHLSAEQVYHYQPTKLAAMEAQWETIPASGLPGWNGFPLGFHR
;
A
#
# COMPACT_ATOMS: atom_id res chain seq x y z
N MET A 1 14.89 -11.37 -30.55
CA MET A 1 13.90 -12.47 -30.66
C MET A 1 13.98 -13.47 -29.50
N GLU A 2 15.00 -13.43 -28.63
CA GLU A 2 15.12 -14.33 -27.47
C GLU A 2 14.17 -14.03 -26.29
N VAL A 3 13.73 -12.78 -26.15
CA VAL A 3 12.81 -12.39 -25.05
C VAL A 3 11.44 -13.05 -25.19
N PHE A 4 10.93 -13.18 -26.41
CA PHE A 4 9.61 -13.76 -26.69
C PHE A 4 9.60 -15.29 -26.66
N SER A 5 10.77 -15.94 -26.58
CA SER A 5 10.90 -17.39 -26.46
C SER A 5 11.39 -17.84 -25.06
N ASN A 6 11.86 -16.91 -24.22
CA ASN A 6 12.32 -17.22 -22.87
C ASN A 6 11.15 -17.19 -21.87
N PRO A 7 10.75 -18.33 -21.28
CA PRO A 7 9.63 -18.39 -20.35
C PRO A 7 9.87 -17.54 -19.09
N VAL A 8 11.12 -17.45 -18.59
CA VAL A 8 11.44 -16.63 -17.41
C VAL A 8 11.23 -15.14 -17.71
N ALA A 9 11.63 -14.69 -18.89
CA ALA A 9 11.43 -13.30 -19.30
C ALA A 9 9.93 -12.97 -19.45
N LEU A 10 9.17 -13.85 -20.10
CA LEU A 10 7.73 -13.70 -20.26
C LEU A 10 6.97 -13.73 -18.92
N SER A 11 7.31 -14.65 -18.00
CA SER A 11 6.71 -14.71 -16.66
C SER A 11 7.00 -13.45 -15.85
N ARG A 12 8.23 -12.89 -15.93
CA ARG A 12 8.56 -11.59 -15.32
C ARG A 12 7.74 -10.45 -15.90
N MET A 13 7.61 -10.37 -17.23
CA MET A 13 6.82 -9.33 -17.90
C MET A 13 5.34 -9.42 -17.56
N GLN A 14 4.78 -10.63 -17.57
CA GLN A 14 3.39 -10.87 -17.20
C GLN A 14 3.13 -10.44 -15.75
N PHE A 15 3.97 -10.91 -14.81
CA PHE A 15 3.83 -10.56 -13.41
C PHE A 15 4.00 -9.05 -13.19
N ALA A 16 4.98 -8.41 -13.84
CA ALA A 16 5.17 -6.97 -13.76
C ALA A 16 3.92 -6.20 -14.25
N MET A 17 3.34 -6.57 -15.38
CA MET A 17 2.13 -5.94 -15.90
C MET A 17 0.95 -6.09 -14.93
N THR A 18 0.72 -7.31 -14.43
CA THR A 18 -0.36 -7.57 -13.47
C THR A 18 -0.13 -6.82 -12.15
N ALA A 19 1.09 -6.83 -11.62
CA ALA A 19 1.46 -6.13 -10.39
C ALA A 19 1.31 -4.62 -10.49
N ILE A 20 1.86 -4.00 -11.55
CA ILE A 20 1.74 -2.55 -11.78
C ILE A 20 0.27 -2.17 -11.91
N PHE A 21 -0.49 -2.88 -12.74
CA PHE A 21 -1.90 -2.55 -12.96
C PHE A 21 -2.73 -2.75 -11.70
N HIS A 22 -2.51 -3.83 -10.96
CA HIS A 22 -3.21 -4.07 -9.71
C HIS A 22 -2.91 -2.96 -8.70
N MET A 23 -1.65 -2.59 -8.51
CA MET A 23 -1.23 -1.66 -7.45
C MET A 23 -1.84 -0.25 -7.57
N LEU A 24 -2.31 0.16 -8.76
CA LEU A 24 -3.02 1.42 -8.95
C LEU A 24 -4.32 1.51 -8.11
N TRP A 25 -4.96 0.38 -7.82
CA TRP A 25 -6.26 0.33 -7.16
C TRP A 25 -6.18 0.29 -5.62
N PRO A 26 -5.46 -0.66 -4.97
CA PRO A 26 -5.42 -0.78 -3.52
C PRO A 26 -4.71 0.40 -2.85
N VAL A 27 -3.75 1.03 -3.54
CA VAL A 27 -3.11 2.26 -3.06
C VAL A 27 -4.15 3.36 -2.86
N LEU A 28 -5.10 3.48 -3.79
CA LEU A 28 -6.16 4.48 -3.69
C LEU A 28 -7.23 4.09 -2.67
N THR A 29 -7.67 2.83 -2.64
CA THR A 29 -8.72 2.41 -1.70
C THR A 29 -8.25 2.52 -0.25
N THR A 30 -7.04 2.08 0.06
CA THR A 30 -6.50 2.08 1.43
C THR A 30 -6.52 3.49 2.05
N GLY A 31 -6.00 4.49 1.33
CA GLY A 31 -6.02 5.87 1.81
C GLY A 31 -7.41 6.52 1.77
N MET A 32 -8.24 6.20 0.76
CA MET A 32 -9.62 6.71 0.69
C MET A 32 -10.49 6.16 1.81
N ALA A 33 -10.27 4.93 2.27
CA ALA A 33 -11.02 4.35 3.39
C ALA A 33 -10.83 5.19 4.66
N ILE A 34 -9.59 5.58 4.96
CA ILE A 34 -9.27 6.46 6.10
C ILE A 34 -9.93 7.83 5.92
N PHE A 35 -9.90 8.39 4.70
CA PHE A 35 -10.61 9.64 4.42
C PHE A 35 -12.12 9.53 4.67
N LEU A 36 -12.75 8.42 4.26
CA LEU A 36 -14.17 8.16 4.51
C LEU A 36 -14.49 8.07 6.01
N VAL A 37 -13.64 7.39 6.80
CA VAL A 37 -13.74 7.36 8.27
C VAL A 37 -13.70 8.78 8.84
N VAL A 38 -12.81 9.64 8.36
CA VAL A 38 -12.74 11.04 8.84
C VAL A 38 -14.00 11.81 8.47
N MET A 39 -14.46 11.73 7.22
CA MET A 39 -15.69 12.43 6.78
C MET A 39 -16.91 11.98 7.58
N GLU A 40 -17.09 10.68 7.76
CA GLU A 40 -18.23 10.15 8.48
C GLU A 40 -18.16 10.45 9.99
N GLY A 41 -16.98 10.37 10.60
CA GLY A 41 -16.77 10.77 11.99
C GLY A 41 -17.06 12.25 12.22
N LEU A 42 -16.65 13.12 11.30
CA LEU A 42 -16.98 14.55 11.33
C LEU A 42 -18.48 14.80 11.19
N TRP A 43 -19.17 14.02 10.34
CA TRP A 43 -20.62 14.06 10.26
C TRP A 43 -21.29 13.64 11.56
N LEU A 44 -20.88 12.54 12.20
CA LEU A 44 -21.48 12.10 13.46
C LEU A 44 -21.29 13.12 14.59
N LYS A 45 -20.12 13.78 14.62
CA LYS A 45 -19.77 14.79 15.62
C LYS A 45 -20.50 16.12 15.40
N THR A 46 -20.53 16.62 14.17
CA THR A 46 -21.06 17.97 13.87
C THR A 46 -22.51 17.96 13.41
N ARG A 47 -23.00 16.82 12.91
CA ARG A 47 -24.29 16.66 12.22
C ARG A 47 -24.47 17.57 11.00
N ASP A 48 -23.37 18.10 10.46
CA ASP A 48 -23.39 18.88 9.22
C ASP A 48 -23.65 17.93 8.02
N PRO A 49 -24.77 18.11 7.28
CA PRO A 49 -25.15 17.23 6.17
C PRO A 49 -24.16 17.25 5.00
N ASP A 50 -23.26 18.22 4.93
CA ASP A 50 -22.22 18.23 3.88
C ASP A 50 -21.21 17.09 4.06
N TYR A 51 -20.77 16.79 5.29
CA TYR A 51 -19.85 15.67 5.54
C TYR A 51 -20.50 14.32 5.17
N TYR A 52 -21.81 14.19 5.40
CA TYR A 52 -22.59 13.04 4.94
C TYR A 52 -22.57 12.92 3.40
N ARG A 53 -22.77 14.04 2.69
CA ARG A 53 -22.69 14.06 1.22
C ARG A 53 -21.28 13.72 0.73
N HIS A 54 -20.24 14.17 1.44
CA HIS A 54 -18.85 13.81 1.15
C HIS A 54 -18.62 12.31 1.28
N ALA A 55 -19.00 11.71 2.41
CA ALA A 55 -18.87 10.27 2.64
C ALA A 55 -19.57 9.47 1.52
N ARG A 56 -20.80 9.86 1.14
CA ARG A 56 -21.55 9.19 0.06
C ARG A 56 -21.01 9.39 -1.34
N PHE A 57 -20.39 10.54 -1.63
CA PHE A 57 -19.80 10.79 -2.95
C PHE A 57 -18.50 10.00 -3.11
N TRP A 58 -17.59 10.14 -2.15
CA TRP A 58 -16.28 9.50 -2.22
C TRP A 58 -16.38 7.97 -2.08
N SER A 59 -17.39 7.44 -1.38
CA SER A 59 -17.62 5.99 -1.32
C SER A 59 -17.97 5.36 -2.67
N LYS A 60 -18.51 6.13 -3.63
CA LYS A 60 -18.75 5.64 -5.00
C LYS A 60 -17.44 5.42 -5.75
N LEU A 61 -16.48 6.34 -5.60
CA LEU A 61 -15.14 6.17 -6.16
C LEU A 61 -14.39 5.04 -5.45
N TYR A 62 -14.55 4.94 -4.13
CA TYR A 62 -14.00 3.83 -3.36
C TYR A 62 -14.45 2.48 -3.91
N VAL A 63 -15.76 2.24 -4.03
CA VAL A 63 -16.28 0.93 -4.47
C VAL A 63 -15.88 0.60 -5.90
N LEU A 64 -15.79 1.60 -6.78
CA LEU A 64 -15.31 1.39 -8.15
C LEU A 64 -13.87 0.89 -8.16
N ASN A 65 -12.98 1.58 -7.43
CA ASN A 65 -11.57 1.19 -7.34
C ASN A 65 -11.41 -0.16 -6.62
N PHE A 66 -12.17 -0.39 -5.55
CA PHE A 66 -12.18 -1.65 -4.82
C PHE A 66 -12.55 -2.82 -5.74
N GLY A 67 -13.63 -2.70 -6.51
CA GLY A 67 -14.06 -3.75 -7.44
C GLY A 67 -12.98 -4.13 -8.45
N ILE A 68 -12.29 -3.13 -9.03
CA ILE A 68 -11.18 -3.38 -9.96
C ILE A 68 -9.97 -3.97 -9.21
N GLY A 69 -9.69 -3.51 -7.99
CA GLY A 69 -8.67 -4.07 -7.11
C GLY A 69 -8.88 -5.57 -6.88
N VAL A 70 -10.09 -5.99 -6.51
CA VAL A 70 -10.43 -7.42 -6.35
C VAL A 70 -10.25 -8.19 -7.66
N ALA A 71 -10.77 -7.65 -8.76
CA ALA A 71 -10.70 -8.30 -10.07
C ALA A 71 -9.26 -8.50 -10.57
N THR A 72 -8.34 -7.61 -10.18
CA THR A 72 -6.93 -7.65 -10.59
C THR A 72 -6.04 -8.39 -9.61
N GLY A 73 -6.40 -8.43 -8.32
CA GLY A 73 -5.65 -9.14 -7.28
C GLY A 73 -5.79 -10.66 -7.38
N LEU A 74 -6.98 -11.15 -7.75
CA LEU A 74 -7.23 -12.59 -7.93
C LEU A 74 -6.24 -13.23 -8.94
N PRO A 75 -6.09 -12.74 -10.18
CA PRO A 75 -5.08 -13.25 -11.11
C PRO A 75 -3.65 -13.20 -10.56
N MET A 76 -3.28 -12.13 -9.84
CA MET A 76 -1.94 -12.00 -9.26
C MET A 76 -1.66 -13.11 -8.24
N ALA A 77 -2.60 -13.40 -7.35
CA ALA A 77 -2.46 -14.45 -6.35
C ALA A 77 -2.21 -15.82 -7.01
N PHE A 78 -2.93 -16.12 -8.11
CA PHE A 78 -2.72 -17.36 -8.85
C PHE A 78 -1.39 -17.41 -9.62
N GLN A 79 -0.84 -16.26 -10.04
CA GLN A 79 0.45 -16.24 -10.74
C GLN A 79 1.61 -16.77 -9.90
N PHE A 80 1.57 -16.61 -8.57
CA PHE A 80 2.59 -17.20 -7.69
C PHE A 80 2.65 -18.73 -7.82
N GLY A 81 1.49 -19.40 -7.87
CA GLY A 81 1.43 -20.86 -8.03
C GLY A 81 1.66 -21.33 -9.47
N LEU A 82 1.12 -20.61 -10.45
CA LEU A 82 1.14 -21.05 -11.86
C LEU A 82 2.48 -20.78 -12.56
N ASN A 83 3.01 -19.57 -12.42
CA ASN A 83 4.19 -19.13 -13.15
C ASN A 83 5.48 -19.26 -12.33
N TRP A 84 5.36 -19.38 -11.01
CA TRP A 84 6.46 -19.39 -10.06
C TRP A 84 6.41 -20.62 -9.15
N ALA A 85 6.13 -21.80 -9.71
CA ALA A 85 5.97 -23.04 -8.94
C ALA A 85 7.19 -23.40 -8.06
N PRO A 86 8.45 -23.35 -8.55
CA PRO A 86 9.60 -23.62 -7.67
C PRO A 86 9.75 -22.63 -6.52
N PHE A 87 9.37 -21.37 -6.73
CA PHE A 87 9.32 -20.37 -5.66
C PHE A 87 8.25 -20.73 -4.64
N SER A 88 7.04 -21.09 -5.08
CA SER A 88 5.95 -21.49 -4.21
C SER A 88 6.29 -22.76 -3.41
N GLU A 89 6.99 -23.73 -4.00
CA GLU A 89 7.48 -24.92 -3.30
C GLU A 89 8.56 -24.60 -2.26
N ALA A 90 9.43 -23.63 -2.56
CA ALA A 90 10.54 -23.27 -1.69
C ALA A 90 10.11 -22.43 -0.48
N VAL A 91 9.17 -21.49 -0.64
CA VAL A 91 8.83 -20.53 0.44
C VAL A 91 7.36 -20.55 0.86
N GLY A 92 6.57 -21.48 0.31
CA GLY A 92 5.12 -21.55 0.51
C GLY A 92 4.68 -21.65 1.97
N ASP A 93 5.47 -22.30 2.83
CA ASP A 93 5.15 -22.48 4.26
C ASP A 93 4.94 -21.14 4.97
N PHE A 94 5.75 -20.13 4.68
CA PHE A 94 5.59 -18.78 5.24
C PHE A 94 4.81 -17.87 4.30
N PHE A 95 5.26 -17.75 3.05
CA PHE A 95 4.70 -16.80 2.09
C PHE A 95 3.22 -17.10 1.80
N GLY A 96 2.88 -18.37 1.62
CA GLY A 96 1.50 -18.81 1.43
C GLY A 96 0.63 -18.59 2.66
N THR A 97 1.17 -18.81 3.86
CA THR A 97 0.46 -18.55 5.12
C THR A 97 0.15 -17.06 5.30
N VAL A 98 1.10 -16.18 5.01
CA VAL A 98 0.90 -14.72 5.09
C VAL A 98 -0.17 -14.25 4.08
N LEU A 99 -0.14 -14.73 2.84
CA LEU A 99 -1.21 -14.46 1.86
C LEU A 99 -2.57 -15.02 2.31
N GLY A 100 -2.57 -16.17 3.00
CA GLY A 100 -3.76 -16.73 3.63
C GLY A 100 -4.35 -15.83 4.72
N PHE A 101 -3.51 -15.23 5.56
CA PHE A 101 -3.96 -14.24 6.56
C PHE A 101 -4.47 -12.96 5.93
N GLU A 102 -3.83 -12.48 4.87
CA GLU A 102 -4.36 -11.35 4.10
C GLU A 102 -5.78 -11.63 3.61
N ALA A 103 -5.99 -12.77 2.95
CA ALA A 103 -7.30 -13.14 2.42
C ALA A 103 -8.36 -13.30 3.53
N THR A 104 -8.02 -13.99 4.63
CA THR A 104 -8.99 -14.38 5.66
C THR A 104 -9.24 -13.30 6.72
N MET A 105 -8.23 -12.55 7.12
CA MET A 105 -8.35 -11.53 8.17
C MET A 105 -8.64 -10.14 7.60
N ALA A 106 -8.00 -9.76 6.49
CA ALA A 106 -8.14 -8.42 5.94
C ALA A 106 -9.25 -8.36 4.88
N PHE A 107 -9.11 -9.14 3.80
CA PHE A 107 -10.03 -9.06 2.68
C PHE A 107 -11.46 -9.49 3.05
N MET A 108 -11.62 -10.58 3.79
CA MET A 108 -12.96 -10.98 4.27
C MET A 108 -13.58 -9.96 5.22
N LEU A 109 -12.79 -9.34 6.11
CA LEU A 109 -13.28 -8.29 7.01
C LEU A 109 -13.78 -7.09 6.21
N GLU A 110 -12.95 -6.60 5.29
CA GLU A 110 -13.29 -5.48 4.42
C GLU A 110 -14.55 -5.78 3.60
N ALA A 111 -14.57 -6.92 2.88
CA ALA A 111 -15.71 -7.31 2.05
C ALA A 111 -17.01 -7.50 2.84
N SER A 112 -16.94 -8.03 4.07
CA SER A 112 -18.10 -8.25 4.93
C SER A 112 -18.76 -6.94 5.36
N PHE A 113 -17.96 -5.96 5.75
CA PHE A 113 -18.47 -4.67 6.22
C PHE A 113 -18.72 -3.66 5.09
N LEU A 114 -18.12 -3.87 3.91
CA LEU A 114 -18.33 -3.03 2.73
C LEU A 114 -19.81 -2.94 2.34
N GLY A 115 -20.54 -4.07 2.41
CA GLY A 115 -21.98 -4.08 2.12
C GLY A 115 -22.77 -3.14 3.03
N ILE A 116 -22.41 -3.08 4.32
CA ILE A 116 -23.03 -2.17 5.29
C ILE A 116 -22.61 -0.71 4.99
N MET A 117 -21.33 -0.45 4.70
CA MET A 117 -20.85 0.89 4.37
C MET A 117 -21.52 1.49 3.11
N LEU A 118 -21.89 0.65 2.15
CA LEU A 118 -22.49 1.10 0.88
C LEU A 118 -24.02 1.19 0.96
N PHE A 119 -24.66 0.20 1.58
CA PHE A 119 -26.10 0.03 1.54
C PHE A 119 -26.80 0.20 2.90
N GLY A 120 -26.03 0.37 3.98
CA GLY A 120 -26.53 0.50 5.34
C GLY A 120 -27.08 1.88 5.68
N TRP A 121 -26.85 2.89 4.84
CA TRP A 121 -27.48 4.21 4.99
C TRP A 121 -29.00 4.06 5.17
N GLU A 122 -29.55 4.68 6.21
CA GLU A 122 -30.97 4.61 6.60
C GLU A 122 -31.50 3.21 6.99
N ARG A 123 -30.67 2.16 6.93
CA ARG A 123 -31.04 0.77 7.29
C ARG A 123 -30.42 0.29 8.60
N VAL A 124 -29.28 0.86 9.00
CA VAL A 124 -28.63 0.59 10.29
C VAL A 124 -28.47 1.88 11.08
N PRO A 125 -28.35 1.82 12.42
CA PRO A 125 -28.06 2.99 13.23
C PRO A 125 -26.77 3.68 12.78
N PRO A 126 -26.67 5.03 12.84
CA PRO A 126 -25.49 5.76 12.36
C PRO A 126 -24.16 5.32 12.98
N ILE A 127 -24.17 4.89 14.24
CA ILE A 127 -22.97 4.39 14.93
C ILE A 127 -22.52 3.05 14.33
N ILE A 128 -23.46 2.16 14.00
CA ILE A 128 -23.16 0.86 13.37
C ILE A 128 -22.62 1.05 11.96
N HIS A 129 -23.19 2.01 11.21
CA HIS A 129 -22.64 2.39 9.91
C HIS A 129 -21.18 2.86 10.04
N TYR A 130 -20.89 3.73 11.02
CA TYR A 130 -19.54 4.23 11.22
C TYR A 130 -18.54 3.16 11.66
N VAL A 131 -18.97 2.22 12.52
CA VAL A 131 -18.15 1.05 12.87
C VAL A 131 -17.87 0.21 11.62
N ALA A 132 -18.84 0.02 10.73
CA ALA A 132 -18.59 -0.68 9.46
C ALA A 132 -17.56 0.06 8.61
N THR A 133 -17.65 1.38 8.48
CA THR A 133 -16.66 2.20 7.76
C THR A 133 -15.26 2.09 8.37
N ILE A 134 -15.15 2.06 9.71
CA ILE A 134 -13.88 1.82 10.40
C ILE A 134 -13.34 0.42 10.09
N LEU A 135 -14.17 -0.62 10.12
CA LEU A 135 -13.74 -1.99 9.86
C LEU A 135 -13.33 -2.21 8.41
N VAL A 136 -13.97 -1.53 7.45
CA VAL A 136 -13.53 -1.47 6.05
C VAL A 136 -12.13 -0.84 5.95
N ALA A 137 -11.94 0.33 6.57
CA ALA A 137 -10.63 0.99 6.55
C ALA A 137 -9.56 0.17 7.28
N PHE A 138 -9.89 -0.44 8.41
CA PHE A 138 -8.98 -1.31 9.14
C PHE A 138 -8.61 -2.55 8.33
N GLY A 139 -9.59 -3.19 7.66
CA GLY A 139 -9.35 -4.31 6.76
C GLY A 139 -8.38 -3.95 5.63
N ALA A 140 -8.60 -2.84 4.92
CA ALA A 140 -7.70 -2.39 3.85
C ALA A 140 -6.24 -2.15 4.35
N ASN A 141 -6.09 -1.55 5.53
CA ASN A 141 -4.78 -1.30 6.12
C ASN A 141 -4.12 -2.59 6.67
N LEU A 142 -4.92 -3.52 7.19
CA LEU A 142 -4.45 -4.85 7.57
C LEU A 142 -4.00 -5.65 6.35
N SER A 143 -4.64 -5.46 5.19
CA SER A 143 -4.18 -6.06 3.93
C SER A 143 -2.79 -5.53 3.58
N THR A 144 -2.61 -4.21 3.65
CA THR A 144 -1.30 -3.56 3.44
C THR A 144 -0.24 -4.13 4.39
N PHE A 145 -0.59 -4.37 5.66
CA PHE A 145 0.33 -4.99 6.61
C PHE A 145 0.76 -6.40 6.18
N TRP A 146 -0.18 -7.28 5.83
CA TRP A 146 0.15 -8.67 5.47
C TRP A 146 0.93 -8.77 4.16
N ILE A 147 0.52 -8.05 3.12
CA ILE A 147 1.24 -8.10 1.84
C ILE A 147 2.64 -7.49 1.94
N LEU A 148 2.82 -6.44 2.76
CA LEU A 148 4.15 -5.88 3.02
C LEU A 148 4.99 -6.78 3.92
N THR A 149 4.37 -7.55 4.81
CA THR A 149 5.08 -8.61 5.57
C THR A 149 5.70 -9.61 4.61
N ALA A 150 4.90 -10.11 3.66
CA ALA A 150 5.38 -11.05 2.65
C ALA A 150 6.49 -10.44 1.77
N ASN A 151 6.27 -9.24 1.21
CA ASN A 151 7.25 -8.58 0.36
C ASN A 151 8.55 -8.21 1.10
N SER A 152 8.45 -7.70 2.33
CA SER A 152 9.63 -7.34 3.15
C SER A 152 10.44 -8.58 3.50
N TRP A 153 9.77 -9.68 3.84
CA TRP A 153 10.44 -10.96 4.11
C TRP A 153 11.16 -11.50 2.87
N LEU A 154 10.64 -11.30 1.65
CA LEU A 154 11.38 -11.65 0.43
C LEU A 154 12.66 -10.82 0.25
N GLN A 155 12.76 -9.63 0.84
CA GLN A 155 13.97 -8.80 0.78
C GLN A 155 15.00 -9.21 1.82
N THR A 156 14.53 -9.52 3.04
CA THR A 156 15.38 -9.96 4.16
C THR A 156 14.73 -11.15 4.86
N PRO A 157 14.88 -12.38 4.32
CA PRO A 157 14.35 -13.57 4.96
C PRO A 157 14.94 -13.75 6.36
N ALA A 158 14.09 -14.00 7.34
CA ALA A 158 14.45 -14.17 8.74
C ALA A 158 13.53 -15.22 9.41
N GLY A 159 13.89 -15.63 10.63
CA GLY A 159 13.06 -16.55 11.42
C GLY A 159 13.14 -18.01 10.99
N GLY A 160 14.13 -18.41 10.20
CA GLY A 160 14.25 -19.78 9.71
C GLY A 160 15.52 -20.02 8.92
N GLU A 161 15.61 -21.20 8.32
CA GLU A 161 16.76 -21.63 7.52
C GLU A 161 16.32 -22.37 6.24
N PHE A 162 17.22 -22.44 5.28
CA PHE A 162 16.97 -23.11 4.00
C PHE A 162 17.52 -24.53 4.05
N ILE A 163 16.64 -25.53 3.98
CA ILE A 163 16.94 -26.96 4.05
C ILE A 163 16.37 -27.63 2.80
N ASP A 164 17.20 -28.36 2.05
CA ASP A 164 16.79 -29.16 0.89
C ASP A 164 15.92 -28.42 -0.14
N GLY A 165 16.24 -27.16 -0.44
CA GLY A 165 15.48 -26.38 -1.42
C GLY A 165 14.26 -25.67 -0.85
N LYS A 166 13.99 -25.77 0.46
CA LYS A 166 12.84 -25.16 1.14
C LYS A 166 13.27 -24.28 2.31
N PHE A 167 12.59 -23.16 2.49
CA PHE A 167 12.78 -22.31 3.66
C PHE A 167 11.84 -22.77 4.77
N ILE A 168 12.42 -23.29 5.84
CA ILE A 168 11.68 -23.75 7.02
C ILE A 168 11.69 -22.63 8.06
N VAL A 169 10.52 -22.11 8.39
CA VAL A 169 10.36 -21.09 9.43
C VAL A 169 10.25 -21.74 10.81
N HIS A 170 11.12 -21.31 11.73
CA HIS A 170 11.13 -21.73 13.13
C HIS A 170 10.53 -20.66 14.05
N ASP A 171 10.71 -19.39 13.69
CA ASP A 171 10.18 -18.23 14.41
C ASP A 171 9.35 -17.34 13.47
N PHE A 172 8.04 -17.50 13.55
CA PHE A 172 7.09 -16.72 12.75
C PHE A 172 7.10 -15.24 13.12
N PHE A 173 7.34 -14.88 14.38
CA PHE A 173 7.37 -13.47 14.79
C PHE A 173 8.59 -12.77 14.23
N GLN A 174 9.75 -13.43 14.26
CA GLN A 174 10.96 -12.90 13.63
C GLN A 174 10.82 -12.80 12.10
N ALA A 175 10.13 -13.76 11.47
CA ALA A 175 9.85 -13.70 10.03
C ALA A 175 8.91 -12.54 9.67
N ILE A 176 7.86 -12.31 10.47
CA ILE A 176 6.93 -11.18 10.30
C ILE A 176 7.66 -9.85 10.54
N LEU A 177 8.34 -9.73 11.68
CA LEU A 177 9.10 -8.54 12.09
C LEU A 177 10.54 -8.58 11.54
N ASN A 178 10.68 -8.98 10.28
CA ASN A 178 11.96 -8.95 9.59
C ASN A 178 12.49 -7.50 9.50
N PRO A 179 13.81 -7.31 9.31
CA PRO A 179 14.41 -5.98 9.32
C PRO A 179 13.78 -4.97 8.36
N PHE A 180 13.19 -5.43 7.25
CA PHE A 180 12.57 -4.56 6.26
C PHE A 180 11.16 -4.11 6.64
N MET A 181 10.48 -4.88 7.49
CA MET A 181 9.03 -4.78 7.66
C MET A 181 8.58 -3.40 8.13
N MET A 182 9.19 -2.85 9.18
CA MET A 182 8.71 -1.61 9.79
C MET A 182 8.77 -0.43 8.82
N ASN A 183 9.93 -0.17 8.21
CA ASN A 183 10.07 0.99 7.32
C ASN A 183 9.30 0.77 6.01
N SER A 184 9.29 -0.45 5.45
CA SER A 184 8.53 -0.75 4.23
C SER A 184 7.02 -0.62 4.44
N PHE A 185 6.49 -1.08 5.58
CA PHE A 185 5.08 -0.90 5.92
C PHE A 185 4.74 0.58 6.11
N LEU A 186 5.52 1.32 6.90
CA LEU A 186 5.26 2.75 7.15
C LEU A 186 5.34 3.55 5.84
N HIS A 187 6.40 3.36 5.05
CA HIS A 187 6.55 4.04 3.77
C HIS A 187 5.37 3.77 2.82
N MET A 188 4.90 2.52 2.76
CA MET A 188 3.77 2.17 1.91
C MET A 188 2.45 2.72 2.47
N PHE A 189 2.21 2.60 3.77
CA PHE A 189 1.01 3.14 4.43
C PHE A 189 0.86 4.65 4.16
N PHE A 190 1.92 5.42 4.38
CA PHE A 190 1.89 6.86 4.11
C PHE A 190 1.82 7.17 2.60
N ALA A 191 2.44 6.36 1.73
CA ALA A 191 2.27 6.49 0.28
C ALA A 191 0.81 6.29 -0.16
N THR A 192 0.07 5.34 0.44
CA THR A 192 -1.36 5.15 0.13
C THR A 192 -2.19 6.36 0.55
N LEU A 193 -1.95 6.90 1.75
CA LEU A 193 -2.58 8.12 2.23
C LEU A 193 -2.30 9.30 1.29
N GLU A 194 -1.02 9.54 1.00
CA GLU A 194 -0.59 10.63 0.13
C GLU A 194 -1.24 10.55 -1.25
N THR A 195 -1.18 9.38 -1.89
CA THR A 195 -1.75 9.16 -3.23
C THR A 195 -3.25 9.41 -3.24
N SER A 196 -4.00 8.86 -2.28
CA SER A 196 -5.45 9.08 -2.18
C SER A 196 -5.79 10.55 -1.96
N LEU A 197 -5.03 11.26 -1.13
CA LEU A 197 -5.24 12.69 -0.87
C LEU A 197 -4.95 13.53 -2.12
N PHE A 198 -3.91 13.22 -2.89
CA PHE A 198 -3.66 13.89 -4.17
C PHE A 198 -4.74 13.61 -5.21
N VAL A 199 -5.30 12.40 -5.27
CA VAL A 199 -6.43 12.11 -6.16
C VAL A 199 -7.68 12.87 -5.75
N ILE A 200 -8.03 12.86 -4.45
CA ILE A 200 -9.16 13.62 -3.91
C ILE A 200 -8.97 15.12 -4.17
N GLY A 201 -7.77 15.63 -3.90
CA GLY A 201 -7.39 17.02 -4.12
C GLY A 201 -7.43 17.39 -5.60
N GLY A 202 -6.89 16.55 -6.48
CA GLY A 202 -6.86 16.76 -7.93
C GLY A 202 -8.26 16.80 -8.54
N ILE A 203 -9.13 15.84 -8.19
CA ILE A 203 -10.55 15.86 -8.59
C ILE A 203 -11.21 17.14 -8.06
N SER A 204 -10.99 17.48 -6.80
CA SER A 204 -11.60 18.67 -6.19
C SER A 204 -11.14 19.97 -6.86
N ALA A 205 -9.84 20.11 -7.13
CA ALA A 205 -9.27 21.25 -7.85
C ALA A 205 -9.84 21.36 -9.26
N TRP A 206 -9.98 20.24 -9.97
CA TRP A 206 -10.58 20.24 -11.31
C TRP A 206 -12.04 20.74 -11.29
N TYR A 207 -12.86 20.29 -10.34
CA TYR A 207 -14.24 20.80 -10.21
C TYR A 207 -14.30 22.29 -9.86
N LEU A 208 -13.37 22.78 -9.04
CA LEU A 208 -13.28 24.20 -8.67
C LEU A 208 -12.89 25.09 -9.84
N ILE A 209 -11.87 24.69 -10.62
CA ILE A 209 -11.44 25.42 -11.83
C ILE A 209 -12.58 25.52 -12.84
N ASN A 210 -13.39 24.47 -12.95
CA ASN A 210 -14.56 24.43 -13.82
C ASN A 210 -15.83 25.07 -13.23
N GLN A 211 -15.75 25.69 -12.05
CA GLN A 211 -16.86 26.33 -11.33
C GLN A 211 -18.07 25.40 -11.06
N ARG A 212 -17.82 24.11 -10.83
CA ARG A 212 -18.86 23.09 -10.57
C ARG A 212 -18.87 22.69 -9.09
N HIS A 213 -20.04 22.81 -8.44
CA HIS A 213 -20.24 22.43 -7.04
C HIS A 213 -19.14 22.95 -6.09
N THR A 214 -18.80 24.23 -6.25
CA THR A 214 -17.60 24.83 -5.65
C THR A 214 -17.55 24.71 -4.12
N ALA A 215 -18.67 24.89 -3.42
CA ALA A 215 -18.71 24.75 -1.96
C ALA A 215 -18.31 23.35 -1.47
N PHE A 216 -18.79 22.31 -2.16
CA PHE A 216 -18.47 20.91 -1.85
C PHE A 216 -16.98 20.65 -2.10
N PHE A 217 -16.51 20.89 -3.32
CA PHE A 217 -15.12 20.55 -3.68
C PHE A 217 -14.08 21.46 -3.00
N ALA A 218 -14.42 22.69 -2.61
CA ALA A 218 -13.56 23.52 -1.79
C ALA A 218 -13.31 22.90 -0.40
N ARG A 219 -14.32 22.26 0.19
CA ARG A 219 -14.17 21.58 1.48
C ARG A 219 -13.31 20.33 1.36
N SER A 220 -13.58 19.47 0.36
CA SER A 220 -12.72 18.31 0.06
C SER A 220 -11.26 18.72 -0.16
N LEU A 221 -11.03 19.76 -0.97
CA LEU A 221 -9.68 20.24 -1.27
C LEU A 221 -8.97 20.76 -0.02
N LYS A 222 -9.67 21.53 0.83
CA LYS A 222 -9.11 22.04 2.09
C LYS A 222 -8.68 20.91 3.01
N VAL A 223 -9.51 19.87 3.17
CA VAL A 223 -9.16 18.71 4.00
C VAL A 223 -7.98 17.95 3.41
N ALA A 224 -7.98 17.72 2.10
CA ALA A 224 -6.90 17.03 1.41
C ALA A 224 -5.56 17.77 1.57
N LEU A 225 -5.54 19.08 1.30
CA LEU A 225 -4.34 19.90 1.44
C LEU A 225 -3.86 19.98 2.90
N ALA A 226 -4.78 20.15 3.85
CA ALA A 226 -4.42 20.18 5.27
C ALA A 226 -3.74 18.87 5.72
N ALA A 227 -4.21 17.72 5.23
CA ALA A 227 -3.58 16.44 5.50
C ALA A 227 -2.22 16.30 4.76
N ILE A 228 -2.13 16.69 3.49
CA ILE A 228 -0.89 16.62 2.69
C ILE A 228 0.24 17.42 3.33
N VAL A 229 -0.05 18.58 3.93
CA VAL A 229 0.96 19.40 4.64
C VAL A 229 1.69 18.62 5.74
N VAL A 230 1.03 17.61 6.33
CA VAL A 230 1.63 16.74 7.35
C VAL A 230 2.18 15.44 6.72
N ILE A 231 1.40 14.82 5.82
CA ILE A 231 1.73 13.51 5.24
C ILE A 231 2.94 13.58 4.31
N ALA A 232 3.06 14.61 3.46
CA ALA A 232 4.15 14.69 2.48
C ALA A 232 5.54 14.82 3.13
N PRO A 233 5.76 15.69 4.15
CA PRO A 233 7.04 15.71 4.87
C PRO A 233 7.36 14.39 5.57
N LEU A 234 6.35 13.73 6.17
CA LEU A 234 6.53 12.42 6.78
C LEU A 234 6.91 11.36 5.73
N GLN A 235 6.29 11.39 4.56
CA GLN A 235 6.63 10.47 3.47
C GLN A 235 8.07 10.66 2.99
N ILE A 236 8.53 11.90 2.86
CA ILE A 236 9.93 12.20 2.51
C ILE A 236 10.89 11.61 3.56
N PHE A 237 10.58 11.82 4.85
CA PHE A 237 11.38 11.27 5.94
C PHE A 237 11.39 9.73 5.94
N LEU A 238 10.23 9.09 5.76
CA LEU A 238 10.13 7.63 5.64
C LEU A 238 10.85 7.10 4.39
N GLY A 239 10.88 7.88 3.31
CA GLY A 239 11.69 7.60 2.13
C GLY A 239 13.18 7.61 2.43
N HIS A 240 13.66 8.57 3.22
CA HIS A 240 15.04 8.60 3.70
C HIS A 240 15.39 7.35 4.54
N LEU A 241 14.55 6.99 5.51
CA LEU A 241 14.74 5.77 6.31
C LEU A 241 14.70 4.49 5.46
N SER A 242 13.86 4.48 4.41
CA SER A 242 13.82 3.35 3.47
C SER A 242 15.10 3.26 2.66
N ALA A 243 15.69 4.38 2.24
CA ALA A 243 16.99 4.41 1.57
C ALA A 243 18.12 3.94 2.50
N GLU A 244 18.11 4.34 3.78
CA GLU A 244 19.04 3.86 4.81
C GLU A 244 18.95 2.35 5.00
N GLN A 245 17.73 1.82 5.07
CA GLN A 245 17.51 0.39 5.15
C GLN A 245 18.09 -0.35 3.94
N VAL A 246 17.89 0.17 2.73
CA VAL A 246 18.49 -0.41 1.51
C VAL A 246 20.02 -0.32 1.56
N TYR A 247 20.59 0.78 2.05
CA TYR A 247 22.03 0.92 2.24
C TYR A 247 22.63 -0.21 3.08
N HIS A 248 22.00 -0.54 4.22
CA HIS A 248 22.53 -1.52 5.16
C HIS A 248 22.38 -2.97 4.71
N TYR A 249 21.23 -3.33 4.13
CA TYR A 249 20.91 -4.74 3.85
C TYR A 249 20.99 -5.11 2.37
N GLN A 250 20.85 -4.15 1.46
CA GLN A 250 20.82 -4.37 0.02
C GLN A 250 21.61 -3.28 -0.74
N PRO A 251 22.90 -3.06 -0.43
CA PRO A 251 23.69 -1.95 -0.95
C PRO A 251 23.80 -1.95 -2.48
N THR A 252 23.70 -3.12 -3.13
CA THR A 252 23.69 -3.23 -4.59
C THR A 252 22.50 -2.51 -5.23
N LYS A 253 21.34 -2.46 -4.56
CA LYS A 253 20.18 -1.71 -5.04
C LYS A 253 20.40 -0.21 -4.94
N LEU A 254 20.91 0.26 -3.79
CA LEU A 254 21.19 1.69 -3.61
C LEU A 254 22.28 2.15 -4.57
N ALA A 255 23.36 1.37 -4.73
CA ALA A 255 24.42 1.65 -5.70
C ALA A 255 23.86 1.77 -7.13
N ALA A 256 22.93 0.91 -7.52
CA ALA A 256 22.27 1.01 -8.82
C ALA A 256 21.34 2.24 -8.93
N MET A 257 20.62 2.60 -7.87
CA MET A 257 19.74 3.78 -7.83
C MET A 257 20.54 5.09 -7.93
N GLU A 258 21.69 5.16 -7.25
CA GLU A 258 22.58 6.33 -7.21
C GLU A 258 23.64 6.33 -8.32
N ALA A 259 23.56 5.36 -9.26
CA ALA A 259 24.55 5.15 -10.32
C ALA A 259 26.02 5.11 -9.82
N GLN A 260 26.21 4.53 -8.63
CA GLN A 260 27.51 4.40 -7.97
C GLN A 260 28.17 3.07 -8.35
N TRP A 261 29.03 3.12 -9.36
CA TRP A 261 29.73 1.93 -9.87
C TRP A 261 30.96 1.52 -9.05
N GLU A 262 31.57 2.48 -8.36
CA GLU A 262 32.81 2.29 -7.60
C GLU A 262 32.58 2.53 -6.10
N THR A 263 33.30 1.79 -5.26
CA THR A 263 33.22 1.97 -3.80
C THR A 263 33.99 3.21 -3.38
N ILE A 264 33.28 4.21 -2.83
CA ILE A 264 33.89 5.46 -2.34
C ILE A 264 34.26 5.27 -0.85
N PRO A 265 35.51 5.51 -0.43
CA PRO A 265 35.90 5.49 0.98
C PRO A 265 35.14 6.56 1.77
N ALA A 266 34.80 6.27 3.03
CA ALA A 266 34.04 7.19 3.91
C ALA A 266 34.69 8.57 4.13
N SER A 267 35.98 8.73 3.82
CA SER A 267 36.74 9.98 3.90
C SER A 267 36.67 10.84 2.62
N GLY A 268 36.06 10.34 1.54
CA GLY A 268 35.85 11.11 0.31
C GLY A 268 34.51 11.82 0.35
N LEU A 269 34.52 13.15 0.23
CA LEU A 269 33.29 13.90 -0.08
C LEU A 269 32.69 13.33 -1.37
N PRO A 270 31.37 13.03 -1.42
CA PRO A 270 30.73 12.68 -2.67
C PRO A 270 30.96 13.84 -3.65
N GLY A 271 31.51 13.53 -4.83
CA GLY A 271 31.45 14.47 -5.94
C GLY A 271 30.00 14.85 -6.20
N TRP A 272 29.78 15.98 -6.88
CA TRP A 272 28.49 16.63 -7.21
C TRP A 272 27.32 15.73 -7.69
N ASN A 273 27.54 14.43 -7.89
CA ASN A 273 26.57 13.44 -8.35
C ASN A 273 25.85 12.72 -7.20
N GLY A 274 26.25 12.90 -5.94
CA GLY A 274 25.58 12.32 -4.78
C GLY A 274 24.90 13.40 -3.93
N PHE A 275 23.58 13.36 -3.82
CA PHE A 275 22.92 14.02 -2.69
C PHE A 275 23.56 13.46 -1.40
N PRO A 276 23.97 14.30 -0.43
CA PRO A 276 24.49 13.81 0.82
C PRO A 276 23.32 13.27 1.63
N LEU A 277 22.93 12.01 1.36
CA LEU A 277 22.23 11.21 2.35
C LEU A 277 23.29 10.90 3.41
N GLY A 278 23.36 11.77 4.42
CA GLY A 278 24.29 11.67 5.54
C GLY A 278 23.95 10.47 6.42
N PHE A 279 24.15 9.27 5.90
CA PHE A 279 24.11 8.03 6.66
C PHE A 279 25.41 7.98 7.49
N HIS A 280 25.38 8.65 8.64
CA HIS A 280 26.41 8.50 9.65
C HIS A 280 26.25 7.12 10.31
N ARG A 281 27.32 6.33 10.27
CA ARG A 281 27.43 5.03 10.93
C ARG A 281 27.18 5.10 12.43
#